data_AF-A0A9Y1Z8D7-F1
#
_entry.id   AF-A0A9Y1Z8D7-F1
#
_cell.length_a   1.000
_cell.length_b   1.000
_cell.length_c   1.000
_cell.angle_alpha   90.00
_cell.angle_beta   90.00
_cell.angle_gamma   90.00
#
_symmetry.space_group_name_H-M   'P 1'
#
loop_
_entity.id
_entity.type
_entity.pdbx_description
1 polymer ?
#
loop_
_entity_poly.entity_id
_entity_poly.type
_entity_poly.pdbx_seq_one_letter_code
_entity_poly.pdbx_strand_id
1 'polypeptide(L)'
;MNRDSPFRIQHWEEPEIEFEGGLETSPKRGLVKYGPRLEEDKHHTITLGIIGDRDTIRNLQSLLRDMEIGIHPGNQDQPQQVPFPGVGEDSRLKISIHTKRGWRFPIRDNYIERVEQQDTVRERMDYFLNIVEDRIDLLDRDNISPNVVIVCIPQRVMDACTPADEEHSQIQSEGSNLHNRIKLMGMQRRLPTQLIKPSTLDVSKRVS
;
A
#
# COMPACT_ATOMS: atom_id res chain seq x y z
N MET A 1 11.86 14.47 55.48
CA MET A 1 12.47 15.17 54.33
C MET A 1 11.95 14.48 53.07
N ASN A 2 10.81 14.93 52.53
CA ASN A 2 10.23 14.41 51.29
C ASN A 2 10.02 15.63 50.38
N ARG A 3 10.80 15.72 49.31
CA ARG A 3 10.56 16.69 48.23
C ARG A 3 9.86 15.92 47.11
N ASP A 4 8.54 15.98 47.12
CA ASP A 4 7.77 15.70 45.91
C ASP A 4 8.07 16.83 44.92
N SER A 5 8.83 16.51 43.88
CA SER A 5 9.03 17.45 42.77
C SER A 5 7.70 17.60 42.03
N PRO A 6 7.15 18.81 41.86
CA PRO A 6 5.89 18.98 41.15
C PRO A 6 6.07 18.64 39.67
N PHE A 7 5.20 17.79 39.13
CA PHE A 7 5.14 17.52 37.70
C PHE A 7 4.79 18.81 36.95
N ARG A 8 5.56 19.14 35.91
CA ARG A 8 5.32 20.30 35.05
C ARG A 8 4.64 19.84 33.77
N ILE A 9 3.39 20.23 33.58
CA ILE A 9 2.64 20.01 32.34
C ILE A 9 2.87 21.22 31.44
N GLN A 10 3.28 20.97 30.20
CA GLN A 10 3.39 21.99 29.15
C GLN A 10 2.57 21.53 27.95
N HIS A 11 1.59 22.35 27.56
CA HIS A 11 0.85 22.19 26.31
C HIS A 11 1.64 22.87 25.19
N TRP A 12 1.81 22.15 24.07
CA TRP A 12 2.45 22.67 22.87
C TRP A 12 1.37 22.86 21.83
N GLU A 13 1.38 24.01 21.15
CA GLU A 13 0.47 24.24 20.03
C GLU A 13 0.73 23.23 18.91
N GLU A 14 -0.34 22.84 18.21
CA GLU A 14 -0.21 21.94 17.06
C GLU A 14 0.58 22.65 15.95
N PRO A 15 1.66 22.04 15.42
CA PRO A 15 2.46 22.68 14.40
C PRO A 15 1.67 22.81 13.09
N GLU A 16 1.83 23.94 12.43
CA GLU A 16 1.29 24.14 11.09
C GLU A 16 2.14 23.41 10.04
N ILE A 17 1.48 22.80 9.06
CA ILE A 17 2.12 22.10 7.94
C ILE A 17 1.99 22.97 6.69
N GLU A 18 3.10 23.14 5.98
CA GLU A 18 3.17 23.92 4.74
C GLU A 18 2.84 23.06 3.51
N PHE A 19 1.90 23.56 2.73
CA PHE A 19 1.49 23.02 1.43
C PHE A 19 1.74 24.08 0.34
N GLU A 20 1.63 23.70 -0.93
CA GLU A 20 1.87 24.60 -2.08
C GLU A 20 1.14 25.94 -1.98
N GLY A 21 -0.09 25.93 -1.46
CA GLY A 21 -0.98 27.08 -1.42
C GLY A 21 -1.29 27.63 -0.02
N GLY A 22 -0.69 27.11 1.06
CA GLY A 22 -0.98 27.60 2.40
C GLY A 22 -0.61 26.66 3.55
N LEU A 23 -1.01 27.06 4.75
CA LEU A 23 -0.79 26.34 6.00
C LEU A 23 -2.07 25.61 6.45
N GLU A 24 -1.89 24.45 7.07
CA GLU A 24 -2.98 23.69 7.70
C GLU A 24 -2.42 22.80 8.82
N THR A 25 -3.17 22.60 9.91
CA THR A 25 -2.71 21.73 11.00
C THR A 25 -2.95 20.24 10.70
N SER A 26 -3.92 19.94 9.84
CA SER A 26 -4.23 18.57 9.43
C SER A 26 -3.65 18.24 8.05
N PRO A 27 -2.81 17.19 7.94
CA PRO A 27 -2.30 16.71 6.65
C PRO A 27 -3.39 16.44 5.61
N LYS A 28 -4.50 15.79 6.04
CA LYS A 28 -5.59 15.42 5.13
C LYS A 28 -6.31 16.65 4.58
N ARG A 29 -6.66 17.60 5.46
CA ARG A 29 -7.32 18.85 5.05
C ARG A 29 -6.43 19.66 4.13
N GLY A 30 -5.13 19.74 4.45
CA GLY A 30 -4.16 20.46 3.64
C GLY A 30 -4.04 19.87 2.24
N LEU A 31 -3.95 18.54 2.11
CA LEU A 31 -3.91 17.87 0.81
C LEU A 31 -5.19 18.08 -0.02
N VAL A 32 -6.37 18.08 0.60
CA VAL A 32 -7.64 18.34 -0.10
C VAL A 32 -7.76 19.81 -0.55
N LYS A 33 -7.32 20.74 0.29
CA LYS A 33 -7.48 22.18 0.08
C LYS A 33 -6.41 22.77 -0.83
N TYR A 34 -5.16 22.40 -0.61
CA TYR A 34 -3.98 23.00 -1.24
C TYR A 34 -3.22 22.03 -2.14
N GLY A 35 -3.35 20.72 -1.93
CA GLY A 35 -2.52 19.72 -2.61
C GLY A 35 -1.14 19.58 -1.96
N PRO A 36 -0.33 18.60 -2.39
CA PRO A 36 1.04 18.45 -1.89
C PRO A 36 1.91 19.60 -2.37
N ARG A 37 2.95 19.92 -1.59
CA ARG A 37 4.05 20.77 -2.05
C ARG A 37 4.98 19.92 -2.92
N LEU A 38 5.11 20.28 -4.19
CA LEU A 38 5.92 19.53 -5.16
C LEU A 38 7.14 20.35 -5.57
N GLU A 39 8.26 19.69 -5.88
CA GLU A 39 9.44 20.39 -6.40
C GLU A 39 9.16 21.02 -7.77
N GLU A 40 8.34 20.35 -8.58
CA GLU A 40 7.86 20.85 -9.86
C GLU A 40 6.34 20.93 -9.81
N ASP A 41 5.79 22.11 -10.11
CA ASP A 41 4.35 22.31 -10.18
C ASP A 41 3.74 21.73 -11.47
N LYS A 42 3.78 20.39 -11.59
CA LYS A 42 3.27 19.65 -12.73
C LYS A 42 2.45 18.44 -12.31
N HIS A 43 1.67 17.93 -13.25
CA HIS A 43 0.97 16.67 -13.07
C HIS A 43 1.93 15.49 -13.21
N HIS A 44 1.90 14.56 -12.26
CA HIS A 44 2.78 13.40 -12.20
C HIS A 44 2.03 12.11 -12.55
N THR A 45 2.49 11.42 -13.58
CA THR A 45 2.00 10.07 -13.89
C THR A 45 2.87 9.02 -13.18
N ILE A 46 2.26 8.27 -12.25
CA ILE A 46 2.88 7.13 -11.59
C ILE A 46 2.47 5.86 -12.33
N THR A 47 3.44 5.15 -12.86
CA THR A 47 3.21 3.87 -13.51
C THR A 47 3.45 2.69 -12.59
N LEU A 48 2.55 1.71 -12.62
CA LEU A 48 2.60 0.54 -11.73
C LEU A 48 2.93 -0.75 -12.47
N GLY A 49 3.82 -1.54 -11.88
CA GLY A 49 3.89 -2.98 -12.06
C GLY A 49 3.03 -3.68 -11.01
N ILE A 50 2.42 -4.81 -11.35
CA ILE A 50 1.54 -5.55 -10.44
C ILE A 50 1.90 -7.03 -10.46
N ILE A 51 2.15 -7.59 -9.29
CA ILE A 51 2.36 -9.02 -9.04
C ILE A 51 1.25 -9.49 -8.11
N GLY A 52 0.54 -10.55 -8.48
CA GLY A 52 -0.58 -11.10 -7.70
C GLY A 52 -1.32 -12.16 -8.49
N ASP A 53 -2.31 -12.81 -7.90
CA ASP A 53 -3.18 -13.71 -8.67
C ASP A 53 -4.22 -12.93 -9.51
N ARG A 54 -5.05 -13.64 -10.27
CA ARG A 54 -6.06 -13.01 -11.13
C ARG A 54 -7.04 -12.14 -10.34
N ASP A 55 -7.47 -12.63 -9.17
CA ASP A 55 -8.50 -11.96 -8.37
C ASP A 55 -7.97 -10.71 -7.69
N THR A 56 -6.79 -10.77 -7.08
CA THR A 56 -6.15 -9.63 -6.43
C THR A 56 -5.77 -8.54 -7.43
N ILE A 57 -5.27 -8.90 -8.62
CA ILE A 57 -5.00 -7.93 -9.68
C ILE A 57 -6.29 -7.22 -10.09
N ARG A 58 -7.39 -7.96 -10.33
CA ARG A 58 -8.68 -7.37 -10.69
C ARG A 58 -9.18 -6.42 -9.59
N ASN A 59 -9.10 -6.83 -8.33
CA ASN A 59 -9.58 -6.04 -7.20
C ASN A 59 -8.74 -4.76 -7.02
N LEU A 60 -7.42 -4.85 -7.13
CA LEU A 60 -6.54 -3.67 -7.13
C LEU A 60 -6.91 -2.71 -8.25
N GLN A 61 -7.15 -3.22 -9.47
CA GLN A 61 -7.54 -2.36 -10.58
C GLN A 61 -8.90 -1.69 -10.36
N SER A 62 -9.82 -2.33 -9.66
CA SER A 62 -11.08 -1.68 -9.26
C SER A 62 -10.82 -0.57 -8.27
N LEU A 63 -10.06 -0.86 -7.21
CA LEU A 63 -9.70 0.14 -6.20
C LEU A 63 -9.00 1.35 -6.83
N LEU A 64 -8.07 1.12 -7.76
CA LEU A 64 -7.37 2.21 -8.45
C LEU A 64 -8.33 3.09 -9.27
N ARG A 65 -9.33 2.50 -9.94
CA ARG A 65 -10.38 3.27 -10.64
C ARG A 65 -11.25 4.05 -9.66
N ASP A 66 -11.63 3.44 -8.54
CA ASP A 66 -12.44 4.11 -7.51
C ASP A 66 -11.68 5.30 -6.90
N MET A 67 -10.35 5.21 -6.83
CA MET A 67 -9.47 6.29 -6.38
C MET A 67 -9.24 7.39 -7.42
N GLU A 68 -9.60 7.22 -8.70
CA GLU A 68 -9.44 8.29 -9.70
C GLU A 68 -10.31 9.52 -9.34
N ILE A 69 -11.48 9.27 -8.76
CA ILE A 69 -12.41 10.32 -8.31
C ILE A 69 -12.32 10.54 -6.79
N GLY A 70 -12.83 11.69 -6.35
CA GLY A 70 -12.93 11.98 -4.93
C GLY A 70 -13.87 11.02 -4.20
N ILE A 71 -13.46 10.55 -3.01
CA ILE A 71 -14.29 9.66 -2.17
C ILE A 71 -14.73 10.47 -0.95
N HIS A 72 -16.03 10.71 -0.85
CA HIS A 72 -16.62 11.46 0.26
C HIS A 72 -17.06 10.53 1.40
N PRO A 73 -16.72 10.86 2.66
CA PRO A 73 -17.14 10.10 3.83
C PRO A 73 -18.61 10.38 4.17
N GLY A 74 -19.54 9.81 3.39
CA GLY A 74 -20.98 9.86 3.66
C GLY A 74 -21.57 11.28 3.84
N ASN A 75 -22.78 11.35 4.41
CA ASN A 75 -23.55 12.58 4.54
C ASN A 75 -23.38 13.30 5.89
N GLN A 76 -22.50 12.83 6.77
CA GLN A 76 -22.27 13.46 8.07
C GLN A 76 -21.04 14.35 8.00
N ASP A 77 -21.22 15.62 8.36
CA ASP A 77 -20.16 16.63 8.31
C ASP A 77 -19.35 16.58 9.62
N GLN A 78 -18.58 15.52 9.82
CA GLN A 78 -17.71 15.39 10.99
C GLN A 78 -16.31 15.96 10.69
N PRO A 79 -15.68 16.73 11.59
CA PRO A 79 -14.35 17.30 11.37
C PRO A 79 -13.24 16.29 11.05
N GLN A 80 -13.39 15.02 11.47
CA GLN A 80 -12.43 13.95 11.16
C GLN A 80 -12.69 13.28 9.79
N GLN A 81 -13.86 13.52 9.21
CA GLN A 81 -14.31 12.94 7.95
C GLN A 81 -13.89 13.85 6.78
N VAL A 82 -12.58 13.85 6.52
CA VAL A 82 -11.99 14.56 5.37
C VAL A 82 -12.11 13.68 4.12
N PRO A 83 -12.63 14.18 2.98
CA PRO A 83 -12.72 13.41 1.76
C PRO A 83 -11.35 13.02 1.21
N PHE A 84 -11.29 11.90 0.51
CA PHE A 84 -10.16 11.60 -0.34
C PHE A 84 -10.30 12.44 -1.62
N PRO A 85 -9.29 13.25 -2.00
CA PRO A 85 -9.40 14.17 -3.14
C PRO A 85 -9.37 13.49 -4.52
N GLY A 86 -9.08 12.18 -4.58
CA GLY A 86 -8.89 11.45 -5.84
C GLY A 86 -7.46 11.57 -6.37
N VAL A 87 -7.09 10.73 -7.34
CA VAL A 87 -5.81 10.78 -8.10
C VAL A 87 -6.07 10.91 -9.60
N GLY A 88 -7.12 11.63 -9.98
CA GLY A 88 -7.40 12.00 -11.37
C GLY A 88 -6.72 13.31 -11.78
N GLU A 89 -6.85 13.68 -13.06
CA GLU A 89 -6.35 14.95 -13.60
C GLU A 89 -6.98 16.18 -12.91
N ASP A 90 -8.23 16.06 -12.46
CA ASP A 90 -8.94 17.13 -11.75
C ASP A 90 -8.59 17.21 -10.26
N SER A 91 -7.76 16.30 -9.75
CA SER A 91 -7.39 16.28 -8.33
C SER A 91 -6.30 17.29 -8.00
N ARG A 92 -6.41 17.92 -6.83
CA ARG A 92 -5.33 18.74 -6.25
C ARG A 92 -4.08 17.95 -5.89
N LEU A 93 -4.14 16.61 -5.86
CA LEU A 93 -2.95 15.79 -5.68
C LEU A 93 -2.01 15.84 -6.88
N LYS A 94 -2.49 16.27 -8.07
CA LYS A 94 -1.68 16.38 -9.31
C LYS A 94 -0.94 15.08 -9.66
N ILE A 95 -1.59 13.94 -9.39
CA ILE A 95 -1.05 12.61 -9.64
C ILE A 95 -2.09 11.82 -10.43
N SER A 96 -1.65 11.01 -11.40
CA SER A 96 -2.46 9.95 -12.00
C SER A 96 -1.74 8.61 -11.98
N ILE A 97 -2.50 7.54 -11.82
CA ILE A 97 -1.96 6.18 -11.70
C ILE A 97 -2.27 5.39 -12.96
N HIS A 98 -1.22 4.90 -13.64
CA HIS A 98 -1.35 4.13 -14.87
C HIS A 98 -0.84 2.71 -14.68
N THR A 99 -1.58 1.73 -15.20
CA THR A 99 -1.17 0.33 -15.21
C THR A 99 -1.01 -0.15 -16.65
N LYS A 100 0.13 -0.76 -16.98
CA LYS A 100 0.35 -1.35 -18.32
C LYS A 100 0.11 -2.85 -18.27
N ARG A 101 -0.49 -3.43 -19.32
CA ARG A 101 -0.71 -4.88 -19.41
C ARG A 101 0.60 -5.67 -19.35
N GLY A 102 1.66 -5.16 -19.97
CA GLY A 102 3.00 -5.79 -19.96
C GLY A 102 3.67 -5.83 -18.60
N TRP A 103 3.23 -5.03 -17.63
CA TRP A 103 3.77 -5.04 -16.26
C TRP A 103 2.84 -5.73 -15.26
N ARG A 104 1.94 -6.59 -15.75
CA ARG A 104 1.07 -7.43 -14.92
C ARG A 104 1.62 -8.84 -14.95
N PHE A 105 2.00 -9.34 -13.78
CA PHE A 105 2.58 -10.67 -13.60
C PHE A 105 1.62 -11.52 -12.76
N PRO A 106 0.63 -12.18 -13.40
CA PRO A 106 -0.30 -13.05 -12.70
C PRO A 106 0.43 -14.29 -12.17
N ILE A 107 0.31 -14.52 -10.87
CA ILE A 107 0.69 -15.78 -10.22
C ILE A 107 -0.37 -16.81 -10.60
N ARG A 108 0.04 -17.83 -11.36
CA ARG A 108 -0.86 -18.90 -11.80
C ARG A 108 -1.22 -19.81 -10.62
N ASP A 109 -2.39 -20.43 -10.71
CA ASP A 109 -2.96 -21.23 -9.62
C ASP A 109 -2.04 -22.38 -9.19
N ASN A 110 -1.39 -23.04 -10.14
CA ASN A 110 -0.42 -24.11 -9.87
C ASN A 110 0.79 -23.66 -9.02
N TYR A 111 1.17 -22.38 -9.05
CA TYR A 111 2.20 -21.87 -8.15
C TYR A 111 1.66 -21.67 -6.73
N ILE A 112 0.40 -21.27 -6.60
CA ILE A 112 -0.29 -21.11 -5.32
C ILE A 112 -0.51 -22.48 -4.66
N GLU A 113 -0.97 -23.47 -5.42
CA GLU A 113 -1.08 -24.86 -4.94
C GLU A 113 0.25 -25.39 -4.42
N ARG A 114 1.36 -25.07 -5.11
CA ARG A 114 2.70 -25.45 -4.63
C ARG A 114 3.11 -24.73 -3.35
N VAL A 115 2.69 -23.47 -3.15
CA VAL A 115 2.86 -22.80 -1.84
C VAL A 115 2.12 -23.61 -0.78
N GLU A 116 0.84 -23.93 -0.99
CA GLU A 116 0.03 -24.66 -0.01
C GLU A 116 0.59 -26.06 0.35
N GLN A 117 1.27 -26.71 -0.60
CA GLN A 117 1.87 -28.03 -0.44
C GLN A 117 3.19 -28.05 0.35
N GLN A 118 3.78 -26.90 0.71
CA GLN A 118 5.00 -26.93 1.53
C GLN A 118 4.69 -27.33 2.98
N ASP A 119 5.64 -28.04 3.60
CA ASP A 119 5.46 -28.68 4.91
C ASP A 119 5.38 -27.66 6.05
N THR A 120 6.21 -26.61 5.99
CA THR A 120 6.28 -25.58 7.03
C THR A 120 5.86 -24.20 6.53
N VAL A 121 5.29 -23.36 7.41
CA VAL A 121 4.94 -21.96 7.10
C VAL A 121 6.13 -21.19 6.52
N ARG A 122 7.32 -21.44 7.04
CA ARG A 122 8.56 -20.85 6.53
C ARG A 122 8.82 -21.21 5.07
N GLU A 123 8.72 -22.50 4.71
CA GLU A 123 8.92 -22.94 3.33
C GLU A 123 7.83 -22.39 2.40
N ARG A 124 6.58 -22.27 2.88
CA ARG A 124 5.49 -21.61 2.12
C ARG A 124 5.85 -20.16 1.78
N MET A 125 6.32 -19.41 2.78
CA MET A 125 6.75 -18.04 2.61
C MET A 125 7.97 -17.92 1.69
N ASP A 126 8.98 -18.77 1.88
CA ASP A 126 10.19 -18.81 1.05
C ASP A 126 9.83 -19.10 -0.41
N TYR A 127 8.95 -20.08 -0.65
CA TYR A 127 8.50 -20.41 -2.00
C TYR A 127 7.71 -19.26 -2.65
N PHE A 128 6.80 -18.62 -1.90
CA PHE A 128 6.08 -17.44 -2.39
C PHE A 128 7.03 -16.28 -2.71
N LEU A 129 8.01 -16.02 -1.84
CA LEU A 129 9.00 -14.97 -2.04
C LEU A 129 9.88 -15.22 -3.26
N ASN A 130 10.25 -16.47 -3.54
CA ASN A 130 10.95 -16.82 -4.78
C ASN A 130 10.10 -16.51 -6.03
N ILE A 131 8.79 -16.77 -5.99
CA ILE A 131 7.88 -16.40 -7.08
C ILE A 131 7.85 -14.88 -7.28
N VAL A 132 7.78 -14.10 -6.19
CA VAL A 132 7.76 -12.64 -6.25
C VAL A 132 9.09 -12.12 -6.78
N GLU A 133 10.22 -12.64 -6.28
CA GLU A 133 11.56 -12.25 -6.70
C GLU A 133 11.77 -12.45 -8.19
N ASP A 134 11.45 -13.63 -8.72
CA ASP A 134 11.52 -13.92 -10.16
C ASP A 134 10.74 -12.89 -11.00
N ARG A 135 9.64 -12.34 -10.46
CA ARG A 135 8.72 -11.45 -11.20
C ARG A 135 9.22 -10.01 -11.12
N ILE A 136 9.82 -9.63 -9.99
CA ILE A 136 10.55 -8.37 -9.88
C ILE A 136 11.78 -8.39 -10.81
N ASP A 137 12.49 -9.51 -10.92
CA ASP A 137 13.60 -9.68 -11.88
C ASP A 137 13.16 -9.47 -13.33
N LEU A 138 11.97 -9.95 -13.71
CA LEU A 138 11.44 -9.73 -15.05
C LEU A 138 11.08 -8.25 -15.30
N LEU A 139 10.62 -7.53 -14.28
CA LEU A 139 10.33 -6.10 -14.35
C LEU A 139 11.60 -5.24 -14.44
N ASP A 140 12.67 -5.65 -13.75
CA ASP A 140 13.95 -4.96 -13.75
C ASP A 140 14.70 -5.09 -15.09
N ARG A 141 14.50 -6.21 -15.80
CA ARG A 141 15.09 -6.46 -17.13
C ARG A 141 14.43 -5.68 -18.26
N ASP A 142 13.27 -5.07 -18.03
CA ASP A 142 12.60 -4.26 -19.04
C ASP A 142 13.33 -2.92 -19.22
N ASN A 143 13.47 -2.43 -20.46
CA ASN A 143 14.19 -1.18 -20.75
C ASN A 143 13.49 0.04 -20.13
N ILE A 144 12.19 -0.07 -19.87
CA ILE A 144 11.40 0.94 -19.16
C ILE A 144 10.79 0.21 -17.96
N SER A 145 11.23 0.56 -16.75
CA SER A 145 10.69 0.01 -15.52
C SER A 145 9.48 0.83 -15.02
N PRO A 146 8.54 0.20 -14.29
CA PRO A 146 7.49 0.95 -13.62
C PRO A 146 8.08 1.81 -12.49
N ASN A 147 7.38 2.89 -12.12
CA ASN A 147 7.79 3.74 -11.00
C ASN A 147 7.68 3.01 -9.65
N VAL A 148 6.75 2.06 -9.53
CA VAL A 148 6.56 1.24 -8.33
C VAL A 148 5.95 -0.11 -8.70
N VAL A 149 6.32 -1.15 -7.97
CA VAL A 149 5.76 -2.50 -8.09
C VAL A 149 4.85 -2.80 -6.91
N ILE A 150 3.59 -3.09 -7.20
CA ILE A 150 2.62 -3.52 -6.20
C ILE A 150 2.61 -5.04 -6.14
N VAL A 151 2.88 -5.60 -4.97
CA VAL A 151 2.74 -7.02 -4.68
C VAL A 151 1.43 -7.22 -3.92
N CYS A 152 0.43 -7.79 -4.58
CA CYS A 152 -0.82 -8.20 -3.95
C CYS A 152 -0.69 -9.66 -3.51
N ILE A 153 -0.79 -9.90 -2.22
CA ILE A 153 -0.74 -11.27 -1.68
C ILE A 153 -2.08 -11.95 -1.98
N PRO A 154 -2.11 -13.10 -2.67
CA PRO A 154 -3.33 -13.89 -2.84
C PRO A 154 -3.90 -14.34 -1.48
N GLN A 155 -5.23 -14.38 -1.34
CA GLN A 155 -5.87 -14.82 -0.09
C GLN A 155 -5.39 -16.22 0.33
N ARG A 156 -5.35 -17.15 -0.62
CA ARG A 156 -4.85 -18.52 -0.43
C ARG A 156 -3.42 -18.58 0.12
N VAL A 157 -2.53 -17.70 -0.35
CA VAL A 157 -1.15 -17.60 0.16
C VAL A 157 -1.14 -17.06 1.59
N MET A 158 -1.95 -16.03 1.87
CA MET A 158 -2.07 -15.49 3.23
C MET A 158 -2.58 -16.56 4.20
N ASP A 159 -3.61 -17.31 3.82
CA ASP A 159 -4.20 -18.36 4.63
C ASP A 159 -3.20 -19.51 4.86
N ALA A 160 -2.50 -19.94 3.82
CA ALA A 160 -1.49 -21.00 3.92
C ALA A 160 -0.30 -20.60 4.80
N CYS A 161 0.04 -19.31 4.87
CA CYS A 161 1.15 -18.79 5.67
C CYS A 161 0.72 -18.31 7.07
N THR A 162 -0.56 -18.44 7.44
CA THR A 162 -1.07 -18.02 8.76
C THR A 162 -1.59 -19.26 9.51
N PRO A 163 -0.92 -19.73 10.58
CA PRO A 163 -1.41 -20.85 11.39
C PRO A 163 -2.78 -20.56 12.02
N ALA A 164 -3.60 -21.60 12.20
CA ALA A 164 -4.93 -21.48 12.79
C ALA A 164 -4.92 -21.17 14.30
N ASP A 165 -3.82 -21.45 15.00
CA ASP A 165 -3.73 -21.47 16.47
C ASP A 165 -2.83 -20.37 17.08
N GLU A 166 -2.33 -19.41 16.29
CA GLU A 166 -1.45 -18.36 16.81
C GLU A 166 -2.22 -17.12 17.31
N GLU A 167 -1.90 -16.67 18.53
CA GLU A 167 -2.23 -15.30 18.97
C GLU A 167 -1.66 -14.28 17.96
N HIS A 168 -2.37 -13.19 17.70
CA HIS A 168 -2.08 -12.16 16.69
C HIS A 168 -0.64 -11.58 16.69
N SER A 169 0.17 -11.87 17.71
CA SER A 169 1.52 -11.36 17.95
C SER A 169 2.62 -12.05 17.11
N GLN A 170 2.58 -13.36 16.87
CA GLN A 170 3.57 -14.05 16.00
C GLN A 170 3.33 -13.79 14.50
N ILE A 171 2.05 -13.64 14.13
CA ILE A 171 1.56 -13.32 12.78
C ILE A 171 2.08 -11.95 12.28
N GLN A 172 2.22 -10.98 13.19
CA GLN A 172 2.84 -9.69 12.85
C GLN A 172 4.34 -9.81 12.59
N SER A 173 5.03 -10.71 13.27
CA SER A 173 6.47 -10.97 13.07
C SER A 173 6.73 -11.55 11.68
N GLU A 174 6.02 -12.61 11.28
CA GLU A 174 6.25 -13.24 9.97
C GLU A 174 5.66 -12.42 8.80
N GLY A 175 4.52 -11.75 9.00
CA GLY A 175 4.02 -10.76 8.05
C GLY A 175 4.96 -9.56 7.89
N SER A 176 5.66 -9.15 8.96
CA SER A 176 6.72 -8.14 8.87
C SER A 176 7.95 -8.68 8.14
N ASN A 177 8.29 -9.97 8.29
CA ASN A 177 9.36 -10.61 7.52
C ASN A 177 9.07 -10.62 6.02
N LEU A 178 7.84 -10.98 5.61
CA LEU A 178 7.42 -10.94 4.20
C LEU A 178 7.54 -9.52 3.63
N HIS A 179 6.99 -8.53 4.34
CA HIS A 179 7.08 -7.13 3.94
C HIS A 179 8.53 -6.66 3.81
N ASN A 180 9.37 -6.93 4.80
CA ASN A 180 10.76 -6.51 4.82
C ASN A 180 11.55 -7.17 3.69
N ARG A 181 11.34 -8.46 3.42
CA ARG A 181 12.02 -9.16 2.32
C ARG A 181 11.61 -8.62 0.96
N ILE A 182 10.33 -8.35 0.73
CA ILE A 182 9.85 -7.74 -0.53
C ILE A 182 10.41 -6.32 -0.70
N LYS A 183 10.51 -5.53 0.39
CA LYS A 183 11.16 -4.21 0.35
C LYS A 183 12.64 -4.35 -0.02
N LEU A 184 13.38 -5.28 0.58
CA LEU A 184 14.78 -5.54 0.27
C LEU A 184 14.98 -5.99 -1.19
N MET A 185 14.15 -6.91 -1.69
CA MET A 185 14.18 -7.37 -3.08
C MET A 185 14.01 -6.21 -4.07
N GLY A 186 13.06 -5.32 -3.81
CA GLY A 186 12.83 -4.11 -4.61
C GLY A 186 14.00 -3.14 -4.53
N MET A 187 14.50 -2.85 -3.33
CA MET A 187 15.63 -1.94 -3.11
C MET A 187 16.90 -2.39 -3.83
N GLN A 188 17.22 -3.69 -3.82
CA GLN A 188 18.37 -4.25 -4.52
C GLN A 188 18.31 -3.99 -6.04
N ARG A 189 17.10 -3.90 -6.60
CA ARG A 189 16.83 -3.64 -8.02
C ARG A 189 16.45 -2.18 -8.29
N ARG A 190 16.53 -1.31 -7.28
CA ARG A 190 16.08 0.10 -7.36
C ARG A 190 14.64 0.26 -7.84
N LEU A 191 13.80 -0.75 -7.54
CA LEU A 191 12.36 -0.74 -7.82
C LEU A 191 11.62 -0.52 -6.49
N PRO A 192 10.96 0.64 -6.31
CA PRO A 192 10.08 0.84 -5.16
C PRO A 192 9.00 -0.26 -5.15
N THR A 193 8.80 -0.91 -4.01
CA THR A 193 7.77 -1.94 -3.85
C THR A 193 6.73 -1.53 -2.82
N GLN A 194 5.47 -1.92 -3.01
CA GLN A 194 4.41 -1.79 -2.02
C GLN A 194 3.65 -3.10 -1.91
N LEU A 195 3.48 -3.57 -0.68
CA LEU A 195 2.72 -4.79 -0.40
C LEU A 195 1.27 -4.43 -0.08
N ILE A 196 0.34 -5.22 -0.60
CA ILE A 196 -1.10 -5.10 -0.30
C ILE A 196 -1.60 -6.46 0.19
N LYS A 197 -2.21 -6.46 1.38
CA LYS A 197 -2.87 -7.63 1.95
C LYS A 197 -4.28 -7.78 1.33
N PRO A 198 -4.83 -9.01 1.24
CA PRO A 198 -6.17 -9.24 0.73
C PRO A 198 -7.25 -8.36 1.40
N SER A 199 -7.19 -8.24 2.73
CA SER A 199 -8.15 -7.47 3.53
C SER A 199 -8.16 -5.96 3.22
N THR A 200 -7.10 -5.44 2.59
CA THR A 200 -7.04 -4.06 2.09
C THR A 200 -7.82 -3.90 0.79
N LEU A 201 -7.96 -4.95 -0.02
CA LEU A 201 -8.69 -4.94 -1.30
C LEU A 201 -10.18 -5.25 -1.14
N ASP A 202 -10.63 -5.71 0.03
CA ASP A 202 -12.04 -5.97 0.36
C ASP A 202 -12.86 -4.70 0.66
N VAL A 203 -12.46 -3.53 0.18
CA VAL A 203 -13.13 -2.24 0.46
C VAL A 203 -14.61 -2.27 0.07
N SER A 204 -14.95 -2.95 -1.03
CA SER A 204 -16.33 -3.08 -1.52
C SER A 204 -17.26 -3.82 -0.55
N LYS A 205 -16.74 -4.71 0.31
CA LYS A 205 -17.55 -5.48 1.28
C LYS A 205 -17.80 -4.73 2.59
N ARG A 206 -17.06 -3.64 2.86
CA ARG A 206 -17.15 -2.87 4.11
C ARG A 206 -18.11 -1.68 4.06
N VAL A 207 -18.66 -1.39 2.87
CA VAL A 207 -19.58 -0.27 2.62
C VAL A 207 -21.02 -0.78 2.35
N SER A 208 -21.26 -2.08 2.48
CA SER A 208 -22.60 -2.71 2.41
C SER A 208 -23.18 -2.94 3.80
#